data_AF-R3W756-F1
#
_entry.id   AF-R3W756-F1
#
_cell.length_a   1.000
_cell.length_b   1.000
_cell.length_c   1.000
_cell.angle_alpha   90.00
_cell.angle_beta   90.00
_cell.angle_gamma   90.00
#
_symmetry.space_group_name_H-M   'P 1'
#
loop_
_entity.id
_entity.type
_entity.pdbx_description
1 polymer ?
#
loop_
_entity_poly.entity_id
_entity_poly.type
_entity_poly.pdbx_seq_one_letter_code
_entity_poly.pdbx_strand_id
1 'polypeptide(L)'
;MKKIIKIEEQKNDLLHQFLARLNNEIPYQENKLKMEEHCVIQYKLLVNMSFSANILYKGLDYANKVYNHVVKIEYSRLCKMIIKQELDSNVTEKILKKLKKAQNEMIVQSPVTTESGGIDIFYEFTGGNRKKYRSNRKAIQQMYLEIKQESQKSFYRYIKDSCKRKGKRIKEKKEYTLWLIKSYTWH
;
A
#
# COMPACT_ATOMS: atom_id res chain seq x y z
N MET A 1 9.28 12.23 10.98
CA MET A 1 9.03 10.81 10.66
C MET A 1 7.66 10.30 11.15
N LYS A 2 7.19 10.64 12.36
CA LYS A 2 5.88 10.18 12.91
C LYS A 2 4.64 10.40 12.02
N LYS A 3 4.63 11.42 11.13
CA LYS A 3 3.46 11.74 10.28
C LYS A 3 3.31 10.85 9.04
N ILE A 4 4.40 10.34 8.46
CA ILE A 4 4.34 9.44 7.30
C ILE A 4 3.81 8.08 7.74
N ILE A 5 4.24 7.63 8.92
CA ILE A 5 3.78 6.41 9.57
C ILE A 5 2.26 6.46 9.80
N LYS A 6 1.75 7.58 10.33
CA LYS A 6 0.31 7.76 10.58
C LYS A 6 -0.55 7.71 9.30
N ILE A 7 0.00 8.16 8.16
CA ILE A 7 -0.67 8.10 6.87
C ILE A 7 -0.62 6.69 6.29
N GLU A 8 0.48 5.95 6.47
CA GLU A 8 0.54 4.52 6.13
C GLU A 8 -0.44 3.69 6.98
N GLU A 9 -0.57 4.00 8.26
CA GLU A 9 -1.52 3.36 9.17
C GLU A 9 -2.96 3.58 8.72
N GLN A 10 -3.34 4.82 8.41
CA GLN A 10 -4.69 5.13 7.88
C GLN A 10 -4.98 4.40 6.56
N LYS A 11 -3.97 4.27 5.68
CA LYS A 11 -4.12 3.51 4.43
C LYS A 11 -4.31 2.03 4.70
N ASN A 12 -3.57 1.46 5.66
CA ASN A 12 -3.72 0.06 6.05
C ASN A 12 -5.10 -0.18 6.66
N ASP A 13 -5.59 0.71 7.54
CA ASP A 13 -6.90 0.55 8.20
C ASP A 13 -8.07 0.55 7.20
N LEU A 14 -8.06 1.48 6.24
CA LEU A 14 -9.06 1.51 5.15
C LEU A 14 -9.03 0.23 4.31
N LEU A 15 -7.83 -0.27 4.05
CA LEU A 15 -7.63 -1.49 3.27
C LEU A 15 -8.13 -2.73 4.05
N HIS A 16 -7.96 -2.76 5.38
CA HIS A 16 -8.51 -3.82 6.24
C HIS A 16 -10.03 -3.81 6.30
N GLN A 17 -10.66 -2.65 6.45
CA GLN A 17 -12.12 -2.54 6.43
C GLN A 17 -12.69 -3.03 5.10
N PHE A 18 -11.98 -2.77 4.00
CA PHE A 18 -12.35 -3.26 2.68
C PHE A 18 -12.18 -4.78 2.54
N LEU A 19 -11.05 -5.34 3.00
CA LEU A 19 -10.84 -6.78 3.04
C LEU A 19 -11.90 -7.51 3.87
N ALA A 20 -12.30 -6.95 5.00
CA ALA A 20 -13.38 -7.51 5.82
C ALA A 20 -14.72 -7.53 5.06
N ARG A 21 -15.04 -6.46 4.31
CA ARG A 21 -16.24 -6.41 3.46
C ARG A 21 -16.18 -7.42 2.32
N LEU A 22 -15.03 -7.54 1.64
CA LEU A 22 -14.85 -8.53 0.57
C LEU A 22 -14.89 -9.98 1.08
N ASN A 23 -14.28 -10.27 2.23
CA ASN A 23 -14.36 -11.60 2.84
C ASN A 23 -15.80 -11.95 3.26
N ASN A 24 -16.64 -10.97 3.58
CA ASN A 24 -18.05 -11.19 3.86
C ASN A 24 -18.91 -11.37 2.59
N GLU A 25 -18.46 -10.85 1.44
CA GLU A 25 -19.15 -10.98 0.14
C GLU A 25 -18.71 -12.22 -0.66
N ILE A 26 -17.53 -12.78 -0.38
CA ILE A 26 -17.10 -14.08 -0.91
C ILE A 26 -17.84 -15.16 -0.09
N PRO A 27 -18.53 -16.13 -0.74
CA PRO A 27 -19.28 -17.14 -0.01
C PRO A 27 -18.35 -17.84 0.97
N TYR A 28 -18.74 -17.76 2.24
CA TYR A 28 -18.06 -18.31 3.41
C TYR A 28 -17.59 -19.73 3.11
N GLN A 29 -16.31 -19.89 2.72
CA GLN A 29 -15.70 -21.21 2.66
C GLN A 29 -15.39 -21.58 4.11
N GLU A 30 -16.19 -22.48 4.66
CA GLU A 30 -15.85 -23.25 5.85
C GLU A 30 -14.42 -23.75 5.71
N ASN A 31 -13.47 -23.17 6.44
CA ASN A 31 -12.09 -23.60 6.31
C ASN A 31 -11.41 -23.61 7.68
N LYS A 32 -11.22 -24.83 8.18
CA LYS A 32 -10.26 -25.24 9.23
C LYS A 32 -8.81 -24.97 8.82
N LEU A 33 -8.53 -23.84 8.16
CA LEU A 33 -7.17 -23.48 7.75
C LEU A 33 -6.42 -22.93 8.96
N LYS A 34 -5.15 -23.33 9.09
CA LYS A 34 -4.28 -22.78 10.15
C LYS A 34 -4.13 -21.27 9.90
N MET A 35 -4.08 -20.46 10.95
CA MET A 35 -3.96 -19.00 10.88
C MET A 35 -2.86 -18.53 9.89
N GLU A 36 -1.77 -19.28 9.81
CA GLU A 36 -0.66 -19.06 8.88
C GLU A 36 -1.09 -19.10 7.40
N GLU A 37 -1.94 -20.06 7.02
CA GLU A 37 -2.44 -20.22 5.64
C GLU A 37 -3.39 -19.10 5.29
N HIS A 38 -4.23 -18.68 6.23
CA HIS A 38 -5.09 -17.52 6.07
C HIS A 38 -4.29 -16.23 5.80
N CYS A 39 -3.20 -16.00 6.54
CA CYS A 39 -2.32 -14.85 6.28
C CYS A 39 -1.68 -14.89 4.89
N VAL A 40 -1.28 -16.08 4.40
CA VAL A 40 -0.74 -16.23 3.04
C VAL A 40 -1.81 -15.96 1.97
N ILE A 41 -3.04 -16.44 2.18
CA ILE A 41 -4.16 -16.17 1.28
C ILE A 41 -4.46 -14.66 1.23
N GLN A 42 -4.54 -14.01 2.39
CA GLN A 42 -4.73 -12.56 2.47
C GLN A 42 -3.62 -11.80 1.74
N TYR A 43 -2.36 -12.20 1.92
CA TYR A 43 -1.24 -11.60 1.21
C TYR A 43 -1.38 -11.66 -0.32
N LYS A 44 -1.70 -12.85 -0.86
CA LYS A 44 -1.90 -13.04 -2.30
C LYS A 44 -3.06 -12.19 -2.82
N LEU A 45 -4.16 -12.15 -2.08
CA LEU A 45 -5.34 -11.36 -2.43
C LEU A 45 -5.03 -9.85 -2.48
N LEU A 46 -4.26 -9.34 -1.51
CA LEU A 46 -3.82 -7.94 -1.46
C LEU A 46 -2.99 -7.53 -2.68
N VAL A 47 -2.06 -8.40 -3.06
CA VAL A 47 -1.22 -8.16 -4.24
C VAL A 47 -2.05 -8.18 -5.52
N ASN A 48 -2.91 -9.18 -5.69
CA ASN A 48 -3.75 -9.31 -6.88
C ASN A 48 -4.72 -8.14 -7.02
N MET A 49 -5.30 -7.67 -5.92
CA MET A 49 -6.16 -6.49 -5.90
C MET A 49 -5.38 -5.22 -6.27
N SER A 50 -4.22 -5.01 -5.66
CA SER A 50 -3.37 -3.84 -5.93
C SER A 50 -2.86 -3.84 -7.37
N PHE A 51 -2.53 -5.01 -7.91
CA PHE A 51 -2.16 -5.19 -9.31
C PHE A 51 -3.32 -4.90 -10.26
N SER A 52 -4.49 -5.48 -10.00
CA SER A 52 -5.72 -5.25 -10.77
C SER A 52 -6.12 -3.77 -10.79
N ALA A 53 -5.94 -3.07 -9.66
CA ALA A 53 -6.19 -1.64 -9.59
C ALA A 53 -5.23 -0.83 -10.47
N ASN A 54 -3.95 -1.24 -10.58
CA ASN A 54 -2.99 -0.60 -11.48
C ASN A 54 -3.32 -0.86 -12.96
N ILE A 55 -3.83 -2.06 -13.30
CA ILE A 55 -4.34 -2.36 -14.64
C ILE A 55 -5.48 -1.42 -15.01
N LEU A 56 -6.47 -1.27 -14.13
CA LEU A 56 -7.62 -0.40 -14.35
C LEU A 56 -7.24 1.08 -14.46
N TYR A 57 -6.13 1.49 -13.85
CA TYR A 57 -5.71 2.89 -13.83
C TYR A 57 -4.85 3.29 -15.04
N LYS A 58 -3.84 2.49 -15.36
CA LYS A 58 -2.79 2.85 -16.34
C LYS A 58 -2.53 1.77 -17.39
N GLY A 59 -3.33 0.70 -17.40
CA GLY A 59 -3.19 -0.41 -18.32
C GLY A 59 -2.22 -1.50 -17.85
N LEU A 60 -2.26 -2.62 -18.56
CA LEU A 60 -1.53 -3.84 -18.23
C LEU A 60 -0.01 -3.65 -18.23
N ASP A 61 0.53 -2.95 -19.23
CA ASP A 61 1.98 -2.72 -19.36
C ASP A 61 2.57 -1.99 -18.15
N TYR A 62 1.84 -0.99 -17.65
CA TYR A 62 2.25 -0.26 -16.45
C TYR A 62 2.16 -1.16 -15.22
N ALA A 63 1.06 -1.91 -15.07
CA ALA A 63 0.85 -2.81 -13.94
C ALA A 63 1.94 -3.88 -13.85
N ASN A 64 2.33 -4.47 -14.98
CA ASN A 64 3.40 -5.47 -15.05
C ASN A 64 4.72 -4.88 -14.53
N LYS A 65 5.12 -3.69 -15.01
CA LYS A 65 6.36 -3.01 -14.56
C LYS A 65 6.41 -2.77 -13.05
N VAL A 66 5.26 -2.54 -12.41
CA VAL A 66 5.19 -2.25 -10.96
C VAL A 66 4.86 -3.48 -10.11
N TYR A 67 4.58 -4.65 -10.71
CA TYR A 67 4.12 -5.84 -9.96
C TYR A 67 5.08 -6.24 -8.85
N ASN A 68 6.38 -6.40 -9.15
CA ASN A 68 7.39 -6.76 -8.15
C ASN A 68 7.49 -5.73 -7.01
N HIS A 69 7.18 -4.47 -7.29
CA HIS A 69 7.13 -3.42 -6.28
C HIS A 69 5.88 -3.55 -5.40
N VAL A 70 4.72 -3.84 -6.00
CA VAL A 70 3.47 -4.14 -5.28
C VAL A 70 3.66 -5.33 -4.34
N VAL A 71 4.25 -6.42 -4.83
CA VAL A 71 4.58 -7.63 -4.04
C VAL A 71 5.39 -7.30 -2.79
N LYS A 72 6.40 -6.42 -2.93
CA LYS A 72 7.26 -5.97 -1.81
C LYS A 72 6.52 -5.05 -0.83
N ILE A 73 5.71 -4.11 -1.33
CA ILE A 73 4.94 -3.18 -0.51
C ILE A 73 3.93 -3.94 0.35
N GLU A 74 3.11 -4.79 -0.27
CA GLU A 74 2.05 -5.50 0.44
C GLU A 74 2.63 -6.50 1.45
N TYR A 75 3.78 -7.10 1.15
CA TYR A 75 4.50 -7.93 2.11
C TYR A 75 4.90 -7.12 3.34
N SER A 76 5.52 -5.95 3.14
CA SER A 76 5.93 -5.09 4.26
C SER A 76 4.74 -4.60 5.09
N ARG A 77 3.63 -4.26 4.45
CA ARG A 77 2.39 -3.84 5.13
C ARG A 77 1.82 -4.95 6.01
N LEU A 78 1.70 -6.15 5.46
CA LEU A 78 1.14 -7.28 6.19
C LEU A 78 2.06 -7.72 7.34
N CYS A 79 3.38 -7.75 7.13
CA CYS A 79 4.34 -8.03 8.20
C CYS A 79 4.25 -7.01 9.34
N LYS A 80 4.18 -5.71 9.02
CA LYS A 80 3.99 -4.66 10.04
C LYS A 80 2.70 -4.86 10.82
N MET A 81 1.62 -5.28 10.16
CA MET A 81 0.35 -5.56 10.84
C MET A 81 0.46 -6.77 11.77
N ILE A 82 1.00 -7.89 11.30
CA ILE A 82 1.13 -9.12 12.10
C ILE A 82 1.98 -8.86 13.35
N ILE A 83 3.07 -8.12 13.21
CA ILE A 83 3.93 -7.74 14.35
C ILE A 83 3.15 -6.88 15.37
N LYS A 84 2.26 -5.99 14.90
CA LYS A 84 1.43 -5.15 15.77
C LYS A 84 0.32 -5.91 16.51
N GLN A 85 -0.01 -7.13 16.10
CA GLN A 85 -1.05 -7.93 16.72
C GLN A 85 -0.59 -8.64 18.00
N GLU A 86 0.70 -8.49 18.39
CA GLU A 86 1.27 -9.03 19.64
C GLU A 86 1.00 -10.53 19.85
N LEU A 87 1.04 -11.30 18.76
CA LEU A 87 0.92 -12.76 18.80
C LEU A 87 2.16 -13.39 19.45
N ASP A 88 2.01 -14.64 19.90
CA ASP A 88 3.14 -15.41 20.41
C ASP A 88 4.32 -15.41 19.42
N SER A 89 5.54 -15.27 19.95
CA SER A 89 6.80 -15.16 19.19
C SER A 89 6.94 -16.32 18.20
N ASN A 90 6.68 -17.55 18.66
CA ASN A 90 6.81 -18.76 17.85
C ASN A 90 5.78 -18.81 16.72
N VAL A 91 4.57 -18.33 16.96
CA VAL A 91 3.50 -18.26 15.95
C VAL A 91 3.82 -17.17 14.93
N THR A 92 4.25 -16.00 15.40
CA THR A 92 4.65 -14.87 14.56
C THR A 92 5.78 -15.26 13.62
N GLU A 93 6.82 -15.93 14.12
CA GLU A 93 7.95 -16.35 13.30
C GLU A 93 7.53 -17.34 12.21
N LYS A 94 6.66 -18.31 12.52
CA LYS A 94 6.13 -19.27 11.53
C LYS A 94 5.33 -18.57 10.44
N ILE A 95 4.46 -17.62 10.80
CA ILE A 95 3.68 -16.83 9.85
C ILE A 95 4.62 -16.03 8.94
N LEU A 96 5.60 -15.32 9.51
CA LEU A 96 6.55 -14.50 8.75
C LEU A 96 7.41 -15.33 7.80
N LYS A 97 7.85 -16.53 8.22
CA LYS A 97 8.58 -17.48 7.34
C LYS A 97 7.72 -17.93 6.16
N LYS A 98 6.46 -18.31 6.40
CA LYS A 98 5.53 -18.70 5.32
C LYS A 98 5.22 -17.54 4.37
N LEU A 99 5.01 -16.34 4.89
CA LEU A 99 4.84 -15.13 4.07
C LEU A 99 6.08 -14.82 3.23
N LYS A 100 7.27 -15.01 3.79
CA LYS A 100 8.52 -14.80 3.05
C LYS A 100 8.66 -15.78 1.90
N LYS A 101 8.28 -17.04 2.10
CA LYS A 101 8.24 -18.05 1.04
C LYS A 101 7.25 -17.65 -0.06
N ALA A 102 6.02 -17.27 0.32
CA ALA A 102 5.01 -16.82 -0.62
C ALA A 102 5.43 -15.56 -1.42
N GLN A 103 6.12 -14.61 -0.77
CA GLN A 103 6.70 -13.44 -1.45
C GLN A 103 7.68 -13.87 -2.54
N ASN A 104 8.60 -14.78 -2.23
CA ASN A 104 9.60 -15.25 -3.18
C ASN A 104 8.93 -15.99 -4.36
N GLU A 105 7.96 -16.86 -4.08
CA GLU A 105 7.17 -17.57 -5.11
C GLU A 105 6.51 -16.58 -6.07
N MET A 106 5.88 -15.52 -5.55
CA MET A 106 5.21 -14.52 -6.38
C MET A 106 6.16 -13.64 -7.19
N ILE A 107 7.36 -13.35 -6.68
CA ILE A 107 8.39 -12.63 -7.46
C ILE A 107 8.88 -13.49 -8.62
N VAL A 108 9.02 -14.80 -8.40
CA VAL A 108 9.43 -15.76 -9.44
C VAL A 108 8.32 -15.91 -10.49
N GLN A 109 7.06 -16.00 -10.06
CA GLN A 109 5.89 -16.11 -10.93
C GLN A 109 5.38 -14.75 -11.43
N SER A 110 6.27 -13.77 -11.57
CA SER A 110 5.88 -12.41 -11.94
C SER A 110 5.26 -12.37 -13.34
N PRO A 111 4.15 -11.63 -13.57
CA PRO A 111 3.60 -11.40 -14.89
C PRO A 111 4.52 -10.59 -15.82
N VAL A 112 5.65 -10.08 -15.30
CA VAL A 112 6.75 -9.53 -16.13
C VAL A 112 7.42 -10.64 -16.96
N THR A 113 7.48 -11.86 -16.43
CA THR A 113 8.12 -13.02 -17.07
C THR A 113 7.15 -13.89 -17.85
N THR A 114 5.84 -13.74 -17.65
CA THR A 114 4.80 -14.52 -18.32
C THR A 114 3.79 -13.60 -18.99
N GLU A 115 3.79 -13.55 -20.33
CA GLU A 115 2.98 -12.59 -21.12
C GLU A 115 1.47 -12.66 -20.83
N SER A 116 0.92 -13.84 -20.49
CA SER A 116 -0.50 -14.03 -20.16
C SER A 116 -0.84 -13.86 -18.67
N GLY A 117 0.14 -13.95 -17.77
CA GLY A 117 -0.12 -14.07 -16.32
C GLY A 117 -0.80 -12.84 -15.72
N GLY A 118 -0.53 -11.65 -16.27
CA GLY A 118 -1.17 -10.41 -15.82
C GLY A 118 -2.65 -10.34 -16.19
N ILE A 119 -3.04 -10.93 -17.32
CA ILE A 119 -4.44 -11.02 -17.75
C ILE A 119 -5.17 -12.01 -16.86
N ASP A 120 -4.58 -13.17 -16.57
CA ASP A 120 -5.19 -14.20 -15.74
C ASP A 120 -5.48 -13.69 -14.32
N ILE A 121 -4.52 -13.02 -13.67
CA ILE A 121 -4.71 -12.40 -12.35
C ILE A 121 -5.86 -11.38 -12.38
N PHE A 122 -5.93 -10.57 -13.44
CA PHE A 122 -6.99 -9.58 -13.59
C PHE A 122 -8.36 -10.23 -13.78
N TYR A 123 -8.46 -11.26 -14.63
CA TYR A 123 -9.72 -11.94 -14.92
C TYR A 123 -10.20 -12.79 -13.75
N GLU A 124 -9.30 -13.40 -12.97
CA GLU A 124 -9.65 -14.12 -11.76
C GLU A 124 -10.29 -13.18 -10.72
N PHE A 125 -9.75 -11.96 -10.59
CA PHE A 125 -10.20 -11.01 -9.58
C PHE A 125 -11.40 -10.16 -10.03
N THR A 126 -11.45 -9.80 -11.31
CA THR A 126 -12.47 -8.87 -11.85
C THR A 126 -13.48 -9.53 -12.79
N GLY A 127 -13.33 -10.82 -13.11
CA GLY A 127 -14.14 -11.53 -14.08
C GLY A 127 -14.09 -10.94 -15.50
N GLY A 128 -13.10 -10.09 -15.78
CA GLY A 128 -13.00 -9.30 -17.00
C GLY A 128 -14.23 -8.43 -17.25
N ASN A 129 -14.82 -8.53 -18.44
CA ASN A 129 -16.00 -7.73 -18.81
C ASN A 129 -17.36 -8.32 -18.42
N ARG A 130 -17.39 -9.46 -17.72
CA ARG A 130 -18.64 -10.11 -17.34
C ARG A 130 -19.50 -9.22 -16.42
N LYS A 131 -20.82 -9.18 -16.68
CA LYS A 131 -21.77 -8.33 -15.93
C LYS A 131 -21.80 -8.65 -14.42
N LYS A 132 -21.66 -9.93 -14.05
CA LYS A 132 -21.66 -10.41 -12.65
C LYS A 132 -20.60 -9.71 -11.78
N TYR A 133 -19.46 -9.34 -12.35
CA TYR A 133 -18.33 -8.75 -11.63
C TYR A 133 -18.25 -7.22 -11.78
N ARG A 134 -19.31 -6.58 -12.27
CA ARG A 134 -19.37 -5.11 -12.45
C ARG A 134 -19.29 -4.37 -11.11
N SER A 135 -19.89 -4.91 -10.06
CA SER A 135 -19.79 -4.39 -8.69
C SER A 135 -18.34 -4.38 -8.20
N ASN A 136 -17.65 -5.51 -8.33
CA ASN A 136 -16.25 -5.67 -7.90
C ASN A 136 -15.34 -4.67 -8.62
N ARG A 137 -15.50 -4.52 -9.94
CA ARG A 137 -14.74 -3.53 -10.72
C ARG A 137 -14.99 -2.09 -10.25
N LYS A 138 -16.24 -1.73 -9.99
CA LYS A 138 -16.58 -0.40 -9.44
C LYS A 138 -15.97 -0.18 -8.06
N ALA A 139 -16.04 -1.19 -7.18
CA ALA A 139 -15.47 -1.12 -5.85
C ALA A 139 -13.95 -0.93 -5.90
N ILE A 140 -13.24 -1.67 -6.76
CA ILE A 140 -11.78 -1.54 -6.94
C ILE A 140 -11.43 -0.15 -7.50
N GLN A 141 -12.18 0.35 -8.50
CA GLN A 141 -11.96 1.69 -9.04
C GLN A 141 -12.18 2.78 -7.98
N GLN A 142 -13.25 2.67 -7.19
CA GLN A 142 -13.57 3.63 -6.14
C GLN A 142 -12.51 3.63 -5.03
N MET A 143 -12.07 2.45 -4.60
CA MET A 143 -10.95 2.29 -3.66
C MET A 143 -9.68 2.97 -4.18
N TYR A 144 -9.35 2.74 -5.45
CA TYR A 144 -8.17 3.36 -6.04
C TYR A 144 -8.28 4.89 -6.08
N LEU A 145 -9.46 5.43 -6.41
CA LEU A 145 -9.72 6.87 -6.39
C LEU A 145 -9.57 7.45 -4.99
N GLU A 146 -10.08 6.80 -3.96
CA GLU A 146 -9.94 7.22 -2.56
C GLU A 146 -8.46 7.22 -2.12
N ILE A 147 -7.73 6.14 -2.39
CA ILE A 147 -6.29 6.04 -2.10
C ILE A 147 -5.51 7.13 -2.83
N LYS A 148 -5.85 7.39 -4.11
CA LYS A 148 -5.21 8.44 -4.91
C LYS A 148 -5.51 9.82 -4.36
N GLN A 149 -6.75 10.13 -4.03
CA GLN A 149 -7.12 11.42 -3.45
C GLN A 149 -6.40 11.66 -2.12
N GLU A 150 -6.34 10.66 -1.25
CA GLU A 150 -5.63 10.76 0.03
C GLU A 150 -4.12 10.91 -0.17
N SER A 151 -3.55 10.25 -1.18
CA SER A 151 -2.15 10.44 -1.59
C SER A 151 -1.87 11.87 -2.10
N GLN A 152 -2.80 12.48 -2.84
CA GLN A 152 -2.65 13.84 -3.34
C GLN A 152 -2.76 14.86 -2.21
N LYS A 153 -3.70 14.69 -1.28
CA LYS A 153 -3.82 15.52 -0.08
C LYS A 153 -2.53 15.49 0.75
N SER A 154 -1.96 14.29 0.96
CA SER A 154 -0.70 14.15 1.70
C SER A 154 0.49 14.77 0.98
N PHE A 155 0.60 14.62 -0.35
CA PHE A 155 1.63 15.28 -1.16
C PHE A 155 1.53 16.81 -1.11
N TYR A 156 0.33 17.35 -1.27
CA TYR A 156 0.09 18.79 -1.18
C TYR A 156 0.47 19.33 0.22
N ARG A 157 0.10 18.62 1.28
CA ARG A 157 0.55 18.96 2.66
C ARG A 157 2.06 18.92 2.80
N TYR A 158 2.73 17.91 2.22
CA TYR A 158 4.20 17.82 2.25
C TYR A 158 4.88 19.00 1.55
N ILE A 159 4.38 19.42 0.38
CA ILE A 159 4.87 20.60 -0.34
C ILE A 159 4.66 21.85 0.52
N LYS A 160 3.46 22.05 1.05
CA LYS A 160 3.12 23.20 1.89
C LYS A 160 4.04 23.28 3.12
N ASP A 161 4.24 22.17 3.82
CA ASP A 161 5.12 22.08 4.98
C ASP A 161 6.60 22.32 4.61
N SER A 162 7.01 21.94 3.41
CA SER A 162 8.37 22.17 2.91
C SER A 162 8.60 23.64 2.56
N CYS A 163 7.64 24.30 1.90
CA CYS A 163 7.68 25.73 1.64
C CYS A 163 7.70 26.54 2.95
N LYS A 164 6.86 26.17 3.93
CA LYS A 164 6.84 26.82 5.24
C LYS A 164 8.19 26.71 5.97
N ARG A 165 8.83 25.53 5.94
CA ARG A 165 10.18 25.33 6.52
C ARG A 165 11.26 26.15 5.82
N LYS A 166 11.22 26.23 4.48
CA LYS A 166 12.15 27.09 3.72
C LYS A 166 11.96 28.58 4.08
N GLY A 167 10.71 29.04 4.14
CA GLY A 167 10.39 30.42 4.55
C GLY A 167 10.89 30.74 5.96
N LYS A 168 10.70 29.83 6.92
CA LYS A 168 11.20 30.01 8.29
C LYS A 168 12.73 30.13 8.33
N ARG A 169 13.46 29.27 7.60
CA ARG A 169 14.93 29.36 7.49
C ARG A 169 15.41 30.69 6.90
N ILE A 170 14.71 31.21 5.89
CA ILE A 170 15.05 32.51 5.29
C ILE A 170 14.84 33.64 6.30
N LYS A 171 13.74 33.58 7.07
CA LYS A 171 13.45 34.55 8.12
C LYS A 171 14.50 34.51 9.23
N GLU A 172 14.83 33.32 9.73
CA GLU A 172 15.89 33.10 10.73
C GLU A 172 17.25 33.62 10.23
N LYS A 173 17.61 33.38 8.95
CA LYS A 173 18.83 33.94 8.35
C LYS A 173 18.84 35.47 8.30
N LYS A 174 17.71 36.09 7.95
CA LYS A 174 17.58 37.56 7.93
C LYS A 174 17.66 38.17 9.33
N GLU A 175 17.00 37.55 10.30
CA GLU A 175 17.06 37.97 11.71
C GLU A 175 18.49 37.85 12.24
N TYR A 176 19.19 36.76 11.91
CA TYR A 176 20.59 36.55 12.26
C TYR A 176 21.53 37.58 11.62
N THR A 177 21.38 37.90 10.32
CA THR A 177 22.20 38.94 9.69
C THR A 177 21.90 40.33 10.22
N LEU A 178 20.62 40.66 10.50
CA LEU A 178 20.25 41.91 11.16
C LEU A 178 20.85 42.02 12.56
N TRP A 179 20.86 40.92 13.32
CA TRP A 179 21.50 40.86 14.63
C TRP A 179 23.01 41.06 14.52
N LEU A 180 23.68 40.39 13.58
CA LEU A 180 25.11 40.56 13.29
C LEU A 180 25.49 41.99 12.92
N ILE A 181 24.69 42.64 12.07
CA ILE A 181 24.95 44.03 11.68
C ILE A 181 24.78 44.95 12.90
N LYS A 182 23.70 44.78 13.68
CA LYS A 182 23.48 45.58 14.89
C LYS A 182 24.56 45.39 15.94
N SER A 183 25.11 44.18 16.11
CA SER A 183 26.19 43.94 17.06
C SER A 183 27.52 44.51 16.58
N TYR A 184 27.78 44.55 15.27
CA TYR A 184 28.98 45.17 14.70
C TYR A 184 28.95 46.70 14.66
N THR A 185 27.77 47.31 14.55
CA THR A 185 27.63 48.79 14.51
C THR A 185 27.49 49.44 15.89
N TRP A 186 27.46 48.65 16.95
CA TRP A 186 27.39 49.10 18.35
C TRP A 186 28.75 49.02 19.09
N HIS A 187 29.83 48.82 18.35
CA HIS A 187 31.22 48.87 18.83
C HIS A 187 31.96 50.07 18.22
#